data_AF-A0A401QCN8-F1
#
_entry.id   AF-A0A401QCN8-F1
#
_cell.length_a   1.000
_cell.length_b   1.000
_cell.length_c   1.000
_cell.angle_alpha   90.00
_cell.angle_beta   90.00
_cell.angle_gamma   90.00
#
_symmetry.space_group_name_H-M   'P 1'
#
loop_
_entity.id
_entity.type
_entity.pdbx_description
1 polymer ?
#
loop_
_entity_poly.entity_id
_entity_poly.type
_entity_poly.pdbx_seq_one_letter_code
_entity_poly.pdbx_strand_id
1 'polypeptide(L)'
;MHEVSWQMKEYDFNVRKKNLLKDFVAVAGPLGVTHFFIFTKSLTSVNFKMARLARGPTLTFKVRQYCLVKDIVSSLKRHRMHEQQFSHHPLLVLNNFGGDGMHIKLMATMFQNMFPSINVYKVGLNAIKRCVLINYNRDTHMVDIRHYSIKVVPIGMSRGMKKLLQVKFPNMSRFEDISELLM
;
A
#
# COMPACT_ATOMS: atom_id res chain seq x y z
N MET A 1 15.80 -8.78 -4.83
CA MET A 1 14.76 -7.77 -5.11
C MET A 1 13.49 -8.27 -4.45
N HIS A 2 13.09 -7.72 -3.31
CA HIS A 2 11.79 -8.07 -2.73
C HIS A 2 10.75 -7.17 -3.40
N GLU A 3 10.01 -7.74 -4.35
CA GLU A 3 8.80 -7.14 -4.91
C GLU A 3 7.81 -6.92 -3.76
N VAL A 4 7.42 -5.66 -3.59
CA VAL A 4 6.31 -5.28 -2.72
C VAL A 4 5.05 -5.67 -3.47
N SER A 5 4.64 -6.94 -3.36
CA SER A 5 3.41 -7.42 -4.00
C SER A 5 2.21 -6.62 -3.46
N TRP A 6 1.72 -5.70 -4.27
CA TRP A 6 0.39 -5.15 -4.09
C TRP A 6 -0.56 -6.26 -4.44
N GLN A 7 -1.56 -6.53 -3.61
CA GLN A 7 -2.52 -7.60 -3.87
C GLN A 7 -3.51 -7.31 -5.03
N MET A 8 -3.14 -6.33 -5.88
CA MET A 8 -3.61 -6.16 -7.23
C MET A 8 -2.89 -7.19 -8.11
N LYS A 9 -3.50 -7.62 -9.21
CA LYS A 9 -2.78 -8.43 -10.20
C LYS A 9 -1.71 -7.54 -10.87
N GLU A 10 -0.54 -7.49 -10.26
CA GLU A 10 0.60 -6.71 -10.74
C GLU A 10 1.33 -7.52 -11.81
N TYR A 11 1.38 -6.97 -13.01
CA TYR A 11 2.14 -7.55 -14.11
C TYR A 11 3.37 -6.67 -14.31
N ASP A 12 4.53 -7.18 -13.89
CA ASP A 12 5.79 -6.55 -14.24
C ASP A 12 6.12 -6.85 -15.71
N PHE A 13 5.93 -5.84 -16.54
CA PHE A 13 6.31 -5.91 -17.94
C PHE A 13 7.78 -5.57 -18.06
N ASN A 14 8.63 -6.59 -18.26
CA ASN A 14 10.03 -6.38 -18.62
C ASN A 14 10.14 -5.67 -19.99
N VAL A 15 10.27 -4.35 -19.96
CA VAL A 15 10.33 -3.50 -21.15
C VAL A 15 11.66 -3.71 -21.87
N ARG A 16 11.61 -4.30 -23.06
CA ARG A 16 12.75 -4.34 -23.98
C ARG A 16 12.79 -3.06 -24.81
N LYS A 17 13.97 -2.62 -25.25
CA LYS A 17 14.14 -1.41 -26.09
C LYS A 17 13.30 -1.38 -27.37
N LYS A 18 12.86 -2.54 -27.86
CA LYS A 18 12.03 -2.68 -29.06
C LYS A 18 10.52 -2.56 -28.79
N ASN A 19 10.09 -2.66 -27.53
CA ASN A 19 8.68 -2.69 -27.18
C ASN A 19 8.10 -1.28 -27.19
N LEU A 20 6.94 -1.12 -27.81
CA LEU A 20 6.20 0.13 -27.83
C LEU A 20 5.09 0.09 -26.77
N LEU A 21 4.66 1.26 -26.30
CA LEU A 21 3.53 1.36 -25.37
C LEU A 21 2.25 0.71 -25.93
N LYS A 22 2.08 0.74 -27.26
CA LYS A 22 0.95 0.14 -27.97
C LYS A 22 0.87 -1.38 -27.77
N ASP A 23 2.03 -2.04 -27.70
CA ASP A 23 2.11 -3.49 -27.54
C ASP A 23 1.59 -3.89 -26.15
N PHE A 24 1.97 -3.13 -25.12
CA PHE A 24 1.47 -3.34 -23.76
C PHE A 24 -0.03 -3.05 -23.64
N VAL A 25 -0.54 -2.00 -24.30
CA VAL A 25 -1.98 -1.70 -24.32
C VAL A 25 -2.78 -2.83 -24.98
N ALA A 26 -2.28 -3.43 -26.06
CA ALA A 26 -2.94 -4.54 -26.73
C ALA A 26 -3.04 -5.79 -25.84
N VAL A 27 -1.98 -6.09 -25.07
CA VAL A 27 -1.93 -7.25 -24.18
C VAL A 27 -2.71 -7.03 -22.88
N ALA A 28 -2.88 -5.77 -22.44
CA ALA A 28 -3.51 -5.46 -21.17
C ALA A 28 -5.01 -5.74 -21.11
N GLY A 29 -5.73 -5.68 -22.24
CA GLY A 29 -7.16 -6.01 -22.31
C GLY A 29 -7.46 -7.44 -21.84
N PRO A 30 -6.91 -8.48 -22.51
CA PRO A 30 -7.08 -9.87 -22.10
C PRO A 30 -6.58 -10.19 -20.68
N LEU A 31 -5.57 -9.48 -20.19
CA LEU A 31 -5.05 -9.66 -18.83
C LEU A 31 -5.90 -8.98 -17.74
N GLY A 32 -6.91 -8.20 -18.12
CA GLY A 32 -7.75 -7.46 -17.18
C GLY A 32 -7.01 -6.32 -16.46
N VAL A 33 -5.93 -5.80 -17.04
CA VAL A 33 -5.15 -4.71 -16.46
C VAL A 33 -5.91 -3.40 -16.65
N THR A 34 -6.16 -2.68 -15.56
CA THR A 34 -6.98 -1.46 -15.55
C THR A 34 -6.16 -0.17 -15.55
N HIS A 35 -4.98 -0.19 -14.94
CA HIS A 35 -4.10 0.97 -14.78
C HIS A 35 -2.66 0.63 -15.15
N PHE A 36 -1.96 1.60 -15.75
CA PHE A 36 -0.53 1.56 -15.99
C PHE A 36 0.21 2.57 -15.13
N PHE A 37 1.35 2.13 -14.60
CA PHE A 37 2.35 2.95 -13.92
C PHE A 37 3.59 2.99 -14.81
N ILE A 38 3.90 4.16 -15.34
CA ILE A 38 4.99 4.34 -16.30
C ILE A 38 5.98 5.32 -15.73
N PHE A 39 7.21 4.87 -15.52
CA PHE A 39 8.32 5.73 -15.18
C PHE A 39 9.11 6.07 -16.44
N THR A 40 9.33 7.36 -16.69
CA THR A 40 10.13 7.84 -17.81
C THR A 40 11.24 8.73 -17.27
N LYS A 41 12.49 8.36 -17.56
CA LYS A 41 13.65 9.17 -17.21
C LYS A 41 14.01 10.07 -18.39
N SER A 42 13.90 11.37 -18.20
CA SER A 42 14.50 12.38 -19.07
C SER A 42 15.92 12.71 -18.61
N LEU A 43 16.68 13.47 -19.40
CA LEU A 43 18.04 13.92 -19.06
C LEU A 43 18.11 14.61 -17.69
N THR A 44 17.06 15.34 -17.31
CA THR A 44 17.06 16.21 -16.13
C THR A 44 16.15 15.73 -15.00
N SER A 45 15.18 14.86 -15.27
CA SER A 45 14.21 14.44 -14.25
C SER A 45 13.52 13.11 -14.56
N VAL A 46 13.01 12.48 -13.51
CA VAL A 46 12.15 11.30 -13.60
C VAL A 46 10.69 11.73 -13.57
N ASN A 47 9.92 11.29 -14.55
CA ASN A 47 8.49 11.50 -14.64
C ASN A 47 7.77 10.20 -14.34
N PHE A 48 6.69 10.30 -13.59
CA PHE A 48 5.79 9.21 -13.28
C PHE A 48 4.45 9.49 -13.94
N LYS A 49 3.98 8.58 -14.79
CA LYS A 49 2.67 8.66 -15.43
C LYS A 49 1.81 7.53 -14.92
N MET A 50 0.61 7.88 -14.50
CA MET A 50 -0.45 6.95 -14.17
C MET A 50 -1.51 7.07 -15.25
N ALA A 51 -1.84 5.98 -15.93
CA ALA A 51 -2.83 5.98 -17.00
C ALA A 51 -3.88 4.92 -16.76
N ARG A 52 -5.17 5.26 -16.94
CA ARG A 52 -6.26 4.29 -16.93
C ARG A 52 -6.54 3.79 -18.35
N LEU A 53 -6.56 2.47 -18.53
CA LEU A 53 -6.85 1.85 -19.82
C LEU A 53 -8.34 2.01 -20.21
N ALA A 54 -8.63 1.93 -21.51
CA ALA A 54 -9.93 2.22 -22.13
C ALA A 54 -10.37 3.71 -22.05
N ARG A 55 -9.61 4.61 -22.70
CA ARG A 55 -9.88 6.06 -22.80
C ARG A 55 -10.05 6.77 -21.45
N GLY A 56 -9.29 6.34 -20.44
CA GLY A 56 -9.28 6.99 -19.14
C GLY A 56 -8.34 8.21 -19.06
N PRO A 57 -8.44 9.00 -17.99
CA PRO A 57 -7.52 10.10 -17.74
C PRO A 57 -6.09 9.57 -17.52
N THR A 58 -5.10 10.40 -17.87
CA THR A 58 -3.69 10.16 -17.55
C THR A 58 -3.19 11.27 -16.64
N LEU A 59 -2.67 10.90 -15.46
CA LEU A 59 -2.01 11.82 -14.55
C LEU A 59 -0.50 11.75 -14.77
N THR A 60 0.14 12.90 -14.89
CA THR A 60 1.59 13.00 -15.04
C THR A 60 2.16 13.77 -13.86
N PHE A 61 3.13 13.16 -13.19
CA PHE A 61 3.81 13.67 -12.02
C PHE A 61 5.31 13.77 -12.29
N LYS A 62 5.93 14.83 -11.76
CA LYS A 62 7.39 14.93 -11.71
C LYS A 62 7.86 14.38 -10.37
N VAL A 63 8.69 13.34 -10.38
CA VAL A 63 9.24 12.76 -9.16
C VAL A 63 10.28 13.74 -8.59
N ARG A 64 10.07 14.20 -7.37
CA ARG A 64 10.99 15.10 -6.66
C ARG A 64 11.97 14.34 -5.79
N GLN A 65 11.45 13.44 -4.97
CA GLN A 65 12.23 12.61 -4.05
C GLN A 65 11.69 11.19 -4.10
N TYR A 66 12.57 10.21 -3.94
CA TYR A 66 12.23 8.81 -3.83
C TYR A 66 13.16 8.15 -2.82
N CYS A 67 12.69 7.06 -2.23
CA CYS A 67 13.47 6.24 -1.32
C CYS A 67 13.37 4.79 -1.75
N LEU A 68 14.46 4.03 -1.68
CA LEU A 68 14.45 2.61 -1.97
C LEU A 68 14.10 1.84 -0.70
N VAL A 69 13.38 0.72 -0.86
CA VAL A 69 13.00 -0.14 0.27
C VAL A 69 14.24 -0.57 1.07
N LYS A 70 15.35 -0.87 0.40
CA LYS A 70 16.62 -1.24 1.05
C LYS A 70 17.15 -0.14 2.00
N ASP A 71 17.01 1.12 1.63
CA ASP A 71 17.51 2.26 2.41
C ASP A 71 16.61 2.53 3.61
N ILE A 72 15.30 2.31 3.44
CA ILE A 72 14.32 2.41 4.54
C ILE A 72 14.55 1.28 5.56
N VAL A 73 14.75 0.04 5.08
CA VAL A 73 14.99 -1.13 5.92
C VAL A 73 16.30 -0.98 6.70
N SER A 74 17.37 -0.49 6.07
CA SER A 74 18.65 -0.27 6.75
C SER A 74 18.62 0.88 7.76
N SER A 75 17.83 1.93 7.49
CA SER A 75 17.69 3.07 8.40
C SER A 75 16.83 2.76 9.64
N LEU A 76 15.92 1.78 9.57
CA LEU A 76 14.98 1.46 10.64
C LEU A 76 15.54 0.38 11.58
N LYS A 77 15.80 0.74 12.85
CA LYS A 77 16.24 -0.21 13.89
C LYS A 77 15.32 -1.42 14.09
N ARG A 78 14.02 -1.26 13.83
CA ARG A 78 13.00 -2.32 13.90
C ARG A 78 12.07 -2.19 12.70
N HIS A 79 12.46 -2.76 11.57
CA HIS A 79 11.55 -2.89 10.44
C HIS A 79 10.59 -4.07 10.67
N ARG A 80 9.33 -3.92 10.29
CA ARG A 80 8.32 -4.97 10.38
C ARG A 80 7.80 -5.25 8.98
N MET A 81 8.44 -6.18 8.30
CA MET A 81 8.09 -6.64 6.96
C MET A 81 7.82 -8.13 7.05
N HIS A 82 6.55 -8.52 7.11
CA HIS A 82 6.17 -9.94 7.07
C HIS A 82 5.52 -10.23 5.72
N GLU A 83 5.89 -11.34 5.08
CA GLU A 83 5.39 -11.69 3.73
C GLU A 83 3.86 -11.79 3.67
N GLN A 84 3.22 -12.32 4.73
CA GLN A 84 1.76 -12.41 4.85
C GLN A 84 1.04 -11.05 4.84
N GLN A 85 1.75 -9.93 5.08
CA GLN A 85 1.14 -8.60 4.97
C GLN A 85 0.81 -8.26 3.52
N PHE A 86 1.53 -8.84 2.56
CA PHE A 86 1.32 -8.62 1.14
C PHE A 86 0.16 -9.45 0.58
N SER A 87 -0.24 -10.51 1.29
CA SER A 87 -1.44 -11.30 1.03
C SER A 87 -2.76 -10.59 1.40
N HIS A 88 -2.74 -9.28 1.64
CA HIS A 88 -3.94 -8.46 1.79
C HIS A 88 -3.76 -7.14 1.02
N HIS A 89 -4.83 -6.66 0.38
CA HIS A 89 -4.82 -5.37 -0.27
C HIS A 89 -4.68 -4.26 0.79
N PRO A 90 -3.91 -3.19 0.51
CA PRO A 90 -3.78 -2.09 1.44
C PRO A 90 -5.09 -1.30 1.54
N LEU A 91 -5.29 -0.65 2.68
CA LEU A 91 -6.29 0.41 2.85
C LEU A 91 -5.77 1.71 2.21
N LEU A 92 -6.56 2.34 1.36
CA LEU A 92 -6.25 3.68 0.83
C LEU A 92 -6.70 4.76 1.83
N VAL A 93 -5.80 5.67 2.17
CA VAL A 93 -6.10 6.87 2.95
C VAL A 93 -5.71 8.08 2.11
N LEU A 94 -6.69 8.92 1.77
CA LEU A 94 -6.48 10.17 1.05
C LEU A 94 -6.55 11.34 2.04
N ASN A 95 -5.44 12.06 2.20
CA ASN A 95 -5.35 13.23 3.06
C ASN A 95 -5.26 14.52 2.25
N ASN A 96 -6.04 15.53 2.64
CA ASN A 96 -6.09 16.87 2.02
C ASN A 96 -6.55 16.93 0.55
N PHE A 97 -7.25 15.90 0.06
CA PHE A 97 -7.82 15.85 -1.30
C PHE A 97 -9.15 16.60 -1.47
N GLY A 98 -9.72 17.18 -0.40
CA GLY A 98 -10.99 17.90 -0.44
C GLY A 98 -10.92 19.36 -0.92
N GLY A 99 -9.92 19.74 -1.72
CA GLY A 99 -9.77 21.12 -2.22
C GLY A 99 -10.57 21.41 -3.50
N ASP A 100 -10.78 22.71 -3.82
CA ASP A 100 -11.60 23.21 -4.94
C ASP A 100 -10.94 23.11 -6.35
N GLY A 101 -10.13 22.08 -6.58
CA GLY A 101 -9.54 21.79 -7.90
C GLY A 101 -10.22 20.59 -8.55
N MET A 102 -10.80 20.75 -9.75
CA MET A 102 -11.32 19.62 -10.53
C MET A 102 -10.24 18.55 -10.77
N HIS A 103 -8.99 18.98 -10.96
CA HIS A 103 -7.84 18.08 -11.10
C HIS A 103 -7.52 17.29 -9.81
N ILE A 104 -7.74 17.88 -8.62
CA ILE A 104 -7.54 17.19 -7.33
C ILE A 104 -8.63 16.14 -7.11
N LYS A 105 -9.88 16.48 -7.43
CA LYS A 105 -11.01 15.54 -7.39
C LYS A 105 -10.77 14.38 -8.36
N LEU A 106 -10.34 14.65 -9.59
CA LEU A 106 -9.97 13.63 -10.57
C LEU A 106 -8.86 12.73 -10.05
N MET A 107 -7.83 13.32 -9.43
CA MET A 107 -6.72 12.59 -8.84
C MET A 107 -7.18 11.68 -7.69
N ALA A 108 -8.04 12.18 -6.79
CA ALA A 108 -8.64 11.39 -5.72
C ALA A 108 -9.44 10.20 -6.27
N THR A 109 -10.31 10.45 -7.25
CA THR A 109 -11.12 9.41 -7.90
C THR A 109 -10.26 8.38 -8.61
N MET A 110 -9.15 8.79 -9.23
CA MET A 110 -8.23 7.86 -9.87
C MET A 110 -7.56 6.93 -8.84
N PHE A 111 -7.05 7.49 -7.75
CA PHE A 111 -6.46 6.69 -6.67
C PHE A 111 -7.48 5.78 -6.01
N GLN A 112 -8.72 6.23 -5.77
CA GLN A 112 -9.79 5.40 -5.22
C GLN A 112 -10.09 4.19 -6.13
N ASN A 113 -10.19 4.42 -7.44
CA ASN A 113 -10.48 3.38 -8.41
C ASN A 113 -9.32 2.40 -8.65
N MET A 114 -8.13 2.68 -8.11
CA MET A 114 -7.01 1.73 -8.11
C MET A 114 -7.13 0.68 -7.02
N PHE A 115 -7.90 0.90 -5.97
CA PHE A 115 -8.04 -0.04 -4.85
C PHE A 115 -9.47 -0.62 -4.82
N PRO A 116 -9.65 -1.85 -4.32
CA PRO A 116 -11.00 -2.38 -4.16
C PRO A 116 -11.78 -1.49 -3.19
N SER A 117 -13.06 -1.28 -3.47
CA SER A 117 -13.93 -0.56 -2.55
C SER A 117 -14.04 -1.32 -1.24
N ILE A 118 -13.94 -0.59 -0.13
CA ILE A 118 -13.97 -1.18 1.21
C ILE A 118 -15.32 -0.90 1.84
N ASN A 119 -16.05 -1.97 2.16
CA ASN A 119 -17.26 -1.87 2.96
C ASN A 119 -16.92 -2.07 4.43
N VAL A 120 -17.00 -0.99 5.21
CA VAL A 120 -16.64 -0.95 6.63
C VAL A 120 -17.41 -1.99 7.47
N TYR A 121 -18.64 -2.35 7.05
CA TYR A 121 -19.48 -3.31 7.78
C TYR A 121 -19.13 -4.77 7.51
N LYS A 122 -18.46 -5.07 6.38
CA LYS A 122 -18.12 -6.44 5.98
C LYS A 122 -16.64 -6.77 6.14
N VAL A 123 -15.78 -5.77 6.27
CA VAL A 123 -14.33 -5.98 6.26
C VAL A 123 -13.83 -6.46 7.63
N GLY A 124 -13.11 -7.57 7.63
CA GLY A 124 -12.45 -8.08 8.84
C GLY A 124 -11.21 -7.25 9.17
N LEU A 125 -11.13 -6.70 10.38
CA LEU A 125 -9.96 -5.92 10.85
C LEU A 125 -8.65 -6.74 10.81
N ASN A 126 -8.73 -8.07 10.91
CA ASN A 126 -7.56 -8.92 10.82
C ASN A 126 -6.96 -8.95 9.40
N ALA A 127 -7.77 -8.70 8.37
CA ALA A 127 -7.31 -8.62 6.97
C ALA A 127 -6.57 -7.30 6.67
N ILE A 128 -6.83 -6.23 7.43
CA ILE A 128 -6.17 -4.94 7.22
C ILE A 128 -4.80 -4.94 7.90
N LYS A 129 -3.76 -5.27 7.12
CA LYS A 129 -2.36 -5.28 7.58
C LYS A 129 -1.54 -4.08 7.10
N ARG A 130 -2.03 -3.35 6.10
CA ARG A 130 -1.28 -2.29 5.39
C ARG A 130 -2.20 -1.13 5.02
N CYS A 131 -1.64 0.09 4.97
CA CYS A 131 -2.29 1.22 4.34
C CYS A 131 -1.33 2.03 3.47
N VAL A 132 -1.90 2.66 2.45
CA VAL A 132 -1.25 3.67 1.62
C VAL A 132 -1.85 5.00 1.98
N LEU A 133 -1.03 5.89 2.51
CA LEU A 133 -1.38 7.28 2.73
C LEU A 133 -0.92 8.09 1.53
N ILE A 134 -1.86 8.77 0.89
CA ILE A 134 -1.58 9.77 -0.13
C ILE A 134 -1.93 11.12 0.48
N ASN A 135 -0.95 12.00 0.59
CA ASN A 135 -1.12 13.32 1.17
C ASN A 135 -0.89 14.39 0.11
N TYR A 136 -1.88 15.26 -0.09
CA TYR A 136 -1.73 16.41 -0.97
C TYR A 136 -1.41 17.67 -0.15
N ASN A 137 -0.29 18.32 -0.44
CA ASN A 137 0.04 19.61 0.16
C ASN A 137 -0.48 20.73 -0.75
N ARG A 138 -1.39 21.57 -0.22
CA ARG A 138 -2.03 22.65 -0.98
C ARG A 138 -1.08 23.81 -1.30
N ASP A 139 -0.12 24.08 -0.44
CA ASP A 139 0.80 25.21 -0.58
C ASP A 139 1.90 24.91 -1.59
N THR A 140 2.40 23.66 -1.59
CA THR A 140 3.50 23.25 -2.47
C THR A 140 3.05 22.49 -3.72
N HIS A 141 1.75 22.17 -3.80
CA HIS A 141 1.15 21.31 -4.83
C HIS A 141 1.83 19.95 -4.99
N MET A 142 2.46 19.45 -3.93
CA MET A 142 3.15 18.16 -3.92
C MET A 142 2.24 17.05 -3.40
N VAL A 143 2.42 15.85 -3.93
CA VAL A 143 1.74 14.63 -3.49
C VAL A 143 2.78 13.72 -2.86
N ASP A 144 2.61 13.42 -1.59
CA ASP A 144 3.41 12.43 -0.87
C ASP A 144 2.68 11.10 -0.82
N ILE A 145 3.33 10.03 -1.26
CA ILE A 145 2.81 8.66 -1.17
C ILE A 145 3.66 7.91 -0.16
N ARG A 146 3.02 7.43 0.91
CA ARG A 146 3.69 6.67 1.98
C ARG A 146 2.94 5.39 2.27
N HIS A 147 3.68 4.31 2.47
CA HIS A 147 3.13 3.00 2.80
C HIS A 147 3.45 2.65 4.26
N TYR A 148 2.42 2.28 5.02
CA TYR A 148 2.54 1.93 6.42
C TYR A 148 2.01 0.52 6.71
N SER A 149 2.65 -0.14 7.67
CA SER A 149 2.14 -1.39 8.25
C SER A 149 1.20 -1.08 9.41
N ILE A 150 0.04 -1.71 9.43
CA ILE A 150 -0.95 -1.57 10.50
C ILE A 150 -0.81 -2.74 11.47
N LYS A 151 -0.70 -2.41 12.77
CA LYS A 151 -0.80 -3.38 13.87
C LYS A 151 -2.10 -3.13 14.61
N VAL A 152 -3.02 -4.09 14.54
CA VAL A 152 -4.18 -4.08 15.43
C VAL A 152 -3.68 -4.32 16.85
N VAL A 153 -3.96 -3.37 17.74
CA VAL A 153 -3.70 -3.50 19.16
C VAL A 153 -5.04 -3.51 19.87
N PRO A 154 -5.39 -4.60 20.57
CA PRO A 154 -6.63 -4.64 21.32
C PRO A 154 -6.62 -3.58 22.43
N ILE A 155 -7.69 -2.80 22.50
CA ILE A 155 -7.98 -1.83 23.55
C ILE A 155 -8.82 -2.49 24.64
N GLY A 156 -8.70 -2.03 25.89
CA GLY A 156 -9.46 -2.59 27.03
C GLY A 156 -8.81 -3.75 27.80
N MET A 157 -7.61 -4.20 27.40
CA MET A 157 -6.85 -5.22 28.15
C MET A 157 -5.71 -4.63 28.97
N SER A 158 -5.54 -5.12 30.20
CA SER A 158 -4.44 -4.77 31.09
C SER A 158 -3.09 -5.13 30.48
N ARG A 159 -2.01 -4.44 30.89
CA ARG A 159 -0.65 -4.70 30.39
C ARG A 159 -0.22 -6.16 30.63
N GLY A 160 -0.67 -6.77 31.72
CA GLY A 160 -0.42 -8.18 32.05
C GLY A 160 -1.10 -9.14 31.07
N MET A 161 -2.40 -8.96 30.80
CA MET A 161 -3.14 -9.79 29.84
C MET A 161 -2.56 -9.67 28.42
N LYS A 162 -2.07 -8.49 28.01
CA LYS A 162 -1.40 -8.31 26.72
C LYS A 162 -0.08 -9.08 26.58
N LYS A 163 0.63 -9.30 27.70
CA LYS A 163 1.84 -10.13 27.72
C LYS A 163 1.46 -11.61 27.66
N LEU A 164 0.50 -12.04 28.46
CA LEU A 164 0.02 -13.43 28.50
C LEU A 164 -0.47 -13.94 27.14
N LEU A 165 -1.29 -13.15 26.43
CA LEU A 165 -1.82 -13.53 25.11
C LEU A 165 -0.76 -13.57 23.98
N GLN A 166 0.42 -12.96 24.18
CA GLN A 166 1.51 -13.00 23.20
C GLN A 166 2.40 -14.24 23.36
N VAL A 167 2.43 -14.85 24.54
CA VAL A 167 3.10 -16.13 24.76
C VAL A 167 2.16 -17.20 24.22
N LYS A 168 2.65 -18.11 23.36
CA LYS A 168 1.91 -19.35 23.05
C LYS A 168 1.49 -19.95 24.38
N PHE A 169 0.18 -20.05 24.64
CA PHE A 169 -0.30 -20.63 25.89
C PHE A 169 0.36 -21.99 26.08
N PRO A 170 1.14 -22.19 27.16
CA PRO A 170 1.61 -23.52 27.50
C PRO A 170 0.41 -24.43 27.75
N ASN A 171 0.59 -25.73 27.58
CA ASN A 171 -0.49 -26.70 27.73
C ASN A 171 -1.07 -26.64 29.16
N MET A 172 -2.28 -26.08 29.29
CA MET A 172 -2.94 -25.79 30.57
C MET A 172 -3.44 -27.04 31.30
N SER A 173 -3.40 -28.21 30.66
CA SER A 173 -3.74 -29.50 31.28
C SER A 173 -2.87 -29.84 32.51
N ARG A 174 -1.75 -29.15 32.70
CA ARG A 174 -0.80 -29.37 33.81
C ARG A 174 -0.89 -28.36 34.95
N PHE A 175 -1.75 -27.35 34.84
CA PHE A 175 -1.88 -26.29 35.83
C PHE A 175 -3.31 -26.28 36.37
N GLU A 176 -3.46 -26.34 37.70
CA GLU A 176 -4.78 -26.33 38.35
C GLU A 176 -5.34 -24.90 38.46
N ASP A 177 -4.46 -23.89 38.43
CA ASP A 177 -4.85 -22.48 38.56
C ASP A 177 -4.04 -21.54 37.64
N ILE A 178 -4.69 -20.47 37.18
CA ILE A 178 -4.10 -19.41 36.34
C ILE A 178 -3.01 -18.64 37.11
N SER A 179 -3.11 -18.64 38.44
CA SER A 179 -2.12 -18.05 39.36
C SER A 179 -0.72 -18.66 39.20
N GLU A 180 -0.61 -19.94 38.82
CA GLU A 180 0.67 -20.63 38.60
C GLU A 180 1.42 -20.13 37.35
N LEU A 181 0.71 -19.48 36.42
CA LEU A 181 1.29 -18.86 35.24
C LEU A 181 1.87 -17.45 35.53
N LEU A 182 1.54 -16.88 36.69
CA LEU A 182 1.89 -15.50 37.09
C LEU A 182 3.06 -15.42 38.10
N MET A 183 3.55 -16.56 38.60
CA MET A 183 4.80 -16.67 39.37
C MET A 183 5.99 -16.98 38.44
#